data_AF-F0JKV4-F1
#
_entry.id   AF-F0JKV4-F1
#
_cell.length_a   1.000
_cell.length_b   1.000
_cell.length_c   1.000
_cell.angle_alpha   90.00
_cell.angle_beta   90.00
_cell.angle_gamma   90.00
#
_symmetry.space_group_name_H-M   'P 1'
#
loop_
_entity.id
_entity.type
_entity.pdbx_description
1 polymer ?
#
loop_
_entity_poly.entity_id
_entity_poly.type
_entity_poly.pdbx_seq_one_letter_code
_entity_poly.pdbx_strand_id
1 'polypeptide(L)'
;MQKQGLLNVGFGNFVVLDRVVSIVNPSSAPMRRLREDARAEGRLIDATQGRKTRAIIVTDSNHVVLSAIQAETIGQRFSADEGE
;
A
#
# COMPACT_ATOMS: atom_id res chain seq x y z
N MET A 1 15.26 18.58 -8.41
CA MET A 1 14.64 17.60 -7.48
C MET A 1 13.32 17.21 -8.06
N GLN A 2 13.11 15.93 -8.40
CA GLN A 2 11.75 15.44 -8.69
C GLN A 2 10.90 15.67 -7.44
N LYS A 3 9.68 16.16 -7.66
CA LYS A 3 8.72 16.45 -6.58
C LYS A 3 8.27 15.10 -6.04
N GLN A 4 8.71 14.74 -4.83
CA GLN A 4 8.31 13.47 -4.20
C GLN A 4 6.82 13.55 -3.84
N GLY A 5 5.98 12.88 -4.63
CA GLY A 5 4.55 12.77 -4.38
C GLY A 5 4.23 11.89 -3.18
N LEU A 6 3.07 12.11 -2.58
CA LEU A 6 2.54 11.28 -1.48
C LEU A 6 1.23 10.62 -1.91
N LEU A 7 1.20 9.29 -1.95
CA LEU A 7 0.01 8.50 -2.19
C LEU A 7 -0.80 8.37 -0.91
N ASN A 8 -2.03 8.89 -0.89
CA ASN A 8 -2.96 8.68 0.21
C ASN A 8 -3.49 7.23 0.22
N VAL A 9 -3.11 6.47 1.25
CA VAL A 9 -3.52 5.07 1.48
C VAL A 9 -4.64 4.93 2.52
N GLY A 10 -5.27 6.04 2.91
CA GLY A 10 -6.46 6.08 3.78
C GLY A 10 -6.22 6.61 5.19
N PHE A 11 -7.23 7.22 5.80
CA PHE A 11 -7.23 7.73 7.18
C PHE A 11 -6.04 8.65 7.52
N GLY A 12 -5.63 9.51 6.58
CA GLY A 12 -4.49 10.40 6.77
C GLY A 12 -3.13 9.70 6.73
N ASN A 13 -3.07 8.45 6.25
CA ASN A 13 -1.81 7.73 6.02
C ASN A 13 -1.37 7.92 4.56
N PHE A 14 -0.07 8.09 4.38
CA PHE A 14 0.54 8.35 3.08
C PHE A 14 1.79 7.48 2.87
N VAL A 15 2.07 7.15 1.61
CA VAL A 15 3.29 6.45 1.19
C VAL A 15 3.96 7.29 0.09
N VAL A 16 5.29 7.30 0.03
CA VAL A 16 6.02 7.99 -1.04
C VAL A 16 5.69 7.30 -2.38
N LEU A 17 5.20 8.07 -3.34
CA LEU A 17 4.75 7.57 -4.65
C LEU A 17 5.84 6.78 -5.36
N ASP A 18 7.03 7.37 -5.48
CA ASP A 18 8.18 6.81 -6.19
C ASP A 18 8.69 5.48 -5.60
N ARG A 19 8.24 5.12 -4.38
CA ARG A 19 8.64 3.89 -3.70
C ARG A 19 7.62 2.77 -3.83
N VAL A 20 6.45 3.02 -4.41
CA VAL A 20 5.42 1.99 -4.58
C VAL A 20 5.80 1.08 -5.74
N VAL A 21 6.02 -0.20 -5.46
CA VAL A 21 6.32 -1.23 -6.46
C VAL A 21 5.04 -1.90 -6.95
N SER A 22 4.07 -2.14 -6.07
CA SER A 22 2.78 -2.71 -6.47
C SER A 22 1.64 -2.37 -5.52
N ILE A 23 0.43 -2.35 -6.06
CA ILE A 23 -0.83 -2.22 -5.33
C ILE A 23 -1.68 -3.46 -5.68
N VAL A 24 -1.98 -4.30 -4.69
CA VAL A 24 -2.60 -5.62 -4.92
C VAL A 24 -3.80 -5.88 -3.99
N ASN A 25 -4.68 -6.77 -4.42
CA ASN A 25 -5.86 -7.19 -3.65
C ASN A 25 -5.50 -8.24 -2.59
N PRO A 26 -5.98 -8.14 -1.33
CA PRO A 26 -5.57 -9.03 -0.24
C PRO A 26 -6.26 -10.41 -0.20
N SER A 27 -7.17 -10.72 -1.12
CA SER A 27 -8.10 -11.86 -0.99
C SER A 27 -7.49 -13.26 -1.21
N SER A 28 -6.34 -13.35 -1.87
CA SER A 28 -5.75 -14.65 -2.24
C SER A 28 -4.89 -15.24 -1.12
N ALA A 29 -4.70 -16.57 -1.14
CA ALA A 29 -3.83 -17.25 -0.16
C ALA A 29 -2.37 -16.75 -0.19
N PRO A 30 -1.74 -16.47 -1.35
CA PRO A 30 -0.42 -15.83 -1.40
C PRO A 30 -0.36 -14.48 -0.70
N MET A 31 -1.41 -13.67 -0.80
CA MET A 31 -1.45 -12.33 -0.17
C MET A 31 -1.59 -12.42 1.34
N ARG A 32 -2.30 -13.43 1.85
CA ARG A 32 -2.31 -13.74 3.28
C ARG A 32 -0.90 -14.10 3.78
N ARG A 33 -0.17 -14.95 3.06
CA ARG A 33 1.23 -15.31 3.39
C ARG A 33 2.14 -14.10 3.39
N LEU A 34 2.08 -13.27 2.34
CA LEU A 34 2.85 -12.02 2.26
C LEU A 34 2.69 -11.13 3.50
N ARG A 35 1.47 -11.00 4.02
CA ARG A 35 1.20 -10.23 5.23
C ARG A 35 1.76 -10.88 6.49
N GLU A 36 1.66 -12.20 6.60
CA GLU A 36 2.19 -12.98 7.73
C GLU A 36 3.72 -12.89 7.76
N ASP A 37 4.37 -13.08 6.61
CA ASP A 37 5.83 -12.98 6.46
C ASP A 37 6.31 -11.57 6.80
N ALA A 38 5.68 -10.53 6.22
CA ALA A 38 6.03 -9.14 6.52
C ALA A 38 5.83 -8.79 8.01
N ARG A 39 4.83 -9.37 8.68
CA ARG A 39 4.62 -9.19 10.12
C ARG A 39 5.72 -9.86 10.93
N ALA A 40 6.04 -11.11 10.60
CA ALA A 40 7.09 -11.88 11.28
C ALA A 40 8.45 -11.20 11.16
N GLU A 41 8.71 -10.56 10.02
CA GLU A 41 9.97 -9.89 9.73
C GLU A 41 9.97 -8.39 10.10
N GLY A 42 8.92 -7.89 10.78
CA GLY A 42 8.85 -6.52 11.29
C GLY A 42 8.71 -5.42 10.22
N ARG A 43 8.30 -5.78 8.99
CA ARG A 43 8.12 -4.85 7.86
C ARG A 43 6.66 -4.55 7.51
N LEU A 44 5.71 -5.08 8.28
CA LEU A 44 4.29 -4.82 8.09
C LEU A 44 3.90 -3.47 8.72
N ILE A 45 3.27 -2.61 7.93
CA ILE A 45 2.68 -1.35 8.37
C ILE A 45 1.16 -1.46 8.22
N ASP A 46 0.43 -1.35 9.34
CA ASP A 46 -1.03 -1.40 9.33
C ASP A 46 -1.65 0.01 9.31
N ALA A 47 -2.11 0.44 8.14
CA ALA A 47 -2.82 1.71 7.96
C ALA A 47 -4.36 1.52 7.86
N THR A 48 -4.90 0.40 8.33
CA THR A 48 -6.32 0.07 8.19
C THR A 48 -7.22 0.73 9.24
N GLN A 49 -6.64 1.24 10.35
CA GLN A 49 -7.38 1.76 11.50
C GLN A 49 -8.41 0.74 12.05
N GLY A 50 -8.02 -0.53 12.12
CA GLY A 50 -8.87 -1.63 12.61
C GLY A 50 -9.95 -2.10 11.64
N ARG A 51 -9.97 -1.57 10.40
CA ARG A 51 -10.93 -1.99 9.38
C ARG A 51 -10.38 -3.17 8.57
N LYS A 52 -11.28 -3.82 7.81
CA LYS A 52 -10.91 -4.89 6.89
C LYS A 52 -9.85 -4.39 5.89
N THR A 53 -8.76 -5.13 5.75
CA THR A 53 -7.77 -4.93 4.68
C THR A 53 -8.45 -5.09 3.32
N ARG A 54 -8.36 -4.06 2.47
CA ARG A 54 -8.91 -4.03 1.11
C ARG A 54 -7.85 -3.79 0.03
N ALA A 55 -6.65 -3.39 0.44
CA ALA A 55 -5.48 -3.32 -0.43
C ALA A 55 -4.21 -3.62 0.35
N ILE A 56 -3.20 -4.07 -0.38
CA ILE A 56 -1.82 -4.22 0.07
C ILE A 56 -0.95 -3.38 -0.88
N ILE A 57 -0.11 -2.52 -0.32
CA ILE A 57 0.89 -1.75 -1.07
C ILE A 57 2.26 -2.33 -0.71
N VAL A 58 3.04 -2.69 -1.72
CA VAL A 58 4.43 -3.15 -1.54
C VAL A 58 5.36 -2.05 -1.99
N THR A 59 6.36 -1.74 -1.16
CA THR A 59 7.37 -0.73 -1.45
C THR A 59 8.70 -1.34 -1.88
N ASP A 60 9.57 -0.53 -2.48
CA ASP A 60 10.95 -0.89 -2.87
C ASP A 60 11.81 -1.42 -1.71
N SER A 61 11.55 -0.93 -0.49
CA SER A 61 12.15 -1.40 0.76
C SER A 61 11.57 -2.71 1.29
N ASN A 62 10.70 -3.36 0.52
CA ASN A 62 9.96 -4.57 0.88
C ASN A 62 9.05 -4.41 2.12
N HIS A 63 8.70 -3.17 2.49
CA HIS A 63 7.63 -2.92 3.46
C HIS A 63 6.27 -3.18 2.80
N VAL A 64 5.38 -3.77 3.60
CA VAL A 64 4.03 -4.13 3.20
C VAL A 64 3.06 -3.25 3.97
N VAL A 65 2.39 -2.34 3.28
CA VAL A 65 1.43 -1.40 3.87
C VAL A 65 0.01 -1.91 3.62
N LEU A 66 -0.75 -2.12 4.69
CA LEU A 66 -2.15 -2.53 4.61
C LEU A 66 -3.05 -1.32 4.58
N SER A 67 -4.04 -1.31 3.67
CA SER A 67 -5.03 -0.24 3.59
C SER A 67 -6.45 -0.79 3.63
N ALA A 68 -7.38 -0.01 4.20
CA ALA A 68 -8.81 -0.27 4.11
C ALA A 68 -9.48 0.44 2.91
N ILE A 69 -8.71 1.11 2.06
CA ILE A 69 -9.17 1.62 0.76
C ILE A 69 -9.03 0.50 -0.28
N GLN A 70 -9.87 0.52 -1.30
CA GLN A 70 -9.83 -0.49 -2.37
C GLN A 70 -8.57 -0.34 -3.21
N ALA A 71 -7.96 -1.46 -3.61
CA ALA A 71 -6.77 -1.48 -4.45
C ALA A 71 -6.98 -0.67 -5.75
N GLU A 72 -8.15 -0.80 -6.39
CA GLU A 72 -8.52 -0.03 -7.58
C GLU A 72 -8.52 1.48 -7.33
N THR A 73 -9.11 1.94 -6.21
CA THR A 73 -9.14 3.36 -5.85
C THR A 73 -7.73 3.89 -5.57
N ILE A 74 -6.87 3.11 -4.94
CA ILE A 74 -5.46 3.49 -4.71
C ILE A 74 -4.72 3.54 -6.05
N GLY A 75 -4.96 2.59 -6.95
CA GLY A 75 -4.39 2.58 -8.31
C GLY A 75 -4.80 3.81 -9.12
N GLN A 76 -6.08 4.20 -9.07
CA GLN A 76 -6.56 5.43 -9.72
C GLN A 76 -5.84 6.68 -9.19
N ARG A 77 -5.60 6.75 -7.88
CA ARG A 77 -4.84 7.87 -7.28
C ARG A 77 -3.37 7.85 -7.69
N PHE A 78 -2.78 6.66 -7.78
CA PHE A 78 -1.40 6.48 -8.22
C PHE A 78 -1.22 6.99 -9.66
N SER A 79 -2.10 6.57 -10.57
CA SER A 79 -2.05 6.99 -11.98
C SER A 79 -2.42 8.46 -12.21
N ALA A 80 -3.20 9.07 -11.31
CA ALA A 80 -3.52 10.50 -11.39
C ALA A 80 -2.29 11.38 -11.12
N ASP A 81 -1.38 10.96 -10.22
CA ASP A 81 -0.14 11.69 -9.91
C ASP A 81 0.94 11.52 -10.99
N GLU A 82 0.89 10.48 -11.84
CA GLU A 82 1.81 10.33 -12.99
C GLU A 82 1.48 11.29 -14.15
N GLY A 83 0.33 11.98 -14.09
CA GLY A 83 -0.18 12.87 -15.15
C GLY A 83 0.12 14.36 -15.00
N GLU A 84 0.88 14.79 -13.98
CA GLU A 84 1.37 16.16 -13.78
C GLU A 84 2.88 16.28 -13.97
#